data_AF-A0A378WZZ7-F1
#
_entry.id   AF-A0A378WZZ7-F1
#
_cell.length_a   1.000
_cell.length_b   1.000
_cell.length_c   1.000
_cell.angle_alpha   90.00
_cell.angle_beta   90.00
_cell.angle_gamma   90.00
#
_symmetry.space_group_name_H-M   'P 1'
#
loop_
_entity.id
_entity.type
_entity.pdbx_description
1 polymer ?
#
loop_
_entity_poly.entity_id
_entity_poly.type
_entity_poly.pdbx_seq_one_letter_code
_entity_poly.pdbx_strand_id
1 'polypeptide(L)'
;MRRDRGRRQAIHSYIRPGDVLLVDNGTSYALFGLQLPPGCTFVGSVNWGSIGYAVAALLGTLTAAPERRHLLFVGDGSFQLTVQELSTILRRDHKPVIFLINNGGYTMRPDTTARSFVAETPADLHNALAAPNDRLIFVESIMDRFDSPAAVTSSSNRGAELDYGPRGPQHQEGAQLRPA
;
A
#
# COMPACT_ATOMS: atom_id res chain seq x y z
N MET A 1 4.05 13.66 -11.80
CA MET A 1 4.22 14.69 -10.73
C MET A 1 2.93 15.38 -10.24
N ARG A 2 1.92 15.72 -11.08
CA ARG A 2 0.63 16.31 -10.62
C ARG A 2 -0.40 15.29 -10.08
N ARG A 3 -0.43 14.05 -10.61
CA ARG A 3 -1.42 13.02 -10.25
C ARG A 3 -1.23 12.43 -8.85
N ASP A 4 0.02 12.18 -8.48
CA ASP A 4 0.41 11.56 -7.20
C ASP A 4 0.05 12.42 -5.97
N ARG A 5 0.12 13.76 -6.11
CA ARG A 5 -0.21 14.71 -5.03
C ARG A 5 -1.69 14.63 -4.62
N GLY A 6 -2.60 14.38 -5.57
CA GLY A 6 -4.03 14.24 -5.30
C GLY A 6 -4.37 12.98 -4.51
N ARG A 7 -3.73 11.85 -4.83
CA ARG A 7 -3.95 10.58 -4.12
C ARG A 7 -3.43 10.65 -2.68
N ARG A 8 -2.22 11.18 -2.50
CA ARG A 8 -1.65 11.41 -1.17
C ARG A 8 -2.53 12.31 -0.31
N GLN A 9 -3.08 13.38 -0.88
CA GLN A 9 -4.00 14.27 -0.16
C GLN A 9 -5.31 13.55 0.21
N ALA A 10 -5.90 12.77 -0.70
CA ALA A 10 -7.12 12.01 -0.44
C ALA A 10 -6.92 10.99 0.70
N ILE A 11 -5.79 10.26 0.69
CA ILE A 11 -5.43 9.33 1.75
C ILE A 11 -5.21 10.08 3.08
N HIS A 12 -4.45 11.18 3.06
CA HIS A 12 -4.20 11.98 4.26
C HIS A 12 -5.50 12.46 4.93
N SER A 13 -6.44 12.97 4.14
CA SER A 13 -7.75 13.41 4.63
C SER A 13 -8.66 12.27 5.10
N TYR A 14 -8.36 11.02 4.74
CA TYR A 14 -9.14 9.84 5.11
C TYR A 14 -8.67 9.18 6.42
N ILE A 15 -7.43 9.43 6.81
CA ILE A 15 -6.85 8.94 8.07
C ILE A 15 -7.49 9.70 9.24
N ARG A 16 -7.91 8.95 10.26
CA ARG A 16 -8.57 9.48 11.46
C ARG A 16 -7.68 9.26 12.69
N PRO A 17 -7.86 10.07 13.76
CA PRO A 17 -7.24 9.80 15.04
C PRO A 17 -7.48 8.36 15.50
N GLY A 18 -6.43 7.70 15.99
CA GLY A 18 -6.53 6.32 16.46
C GLY A 18 -6.45 5.23 15.39
N ASP A 19 -6.32 5.55 14.09
CA ASP A 19 -6.16 4.53 13.04
C ASP A 19 -4.86 3.72 13.20
N VAL A 20 -4.88 2.46 12.79
CA VAL A 20 -3.69 1.60 12.66
C VAL A 20 -3.33 1.51 11.19
N LEU A 21 -2.15 2.02 10.82
CA LEU A 21 -1.66 2.04 9.45
C LEU A 21 -0.59 0.97 9.29
N LEU A 22 -0.82 0.06 8.35
CA LEU A 22 0.13 -0.95 7.95
C LEU A 22 0.66 -0.62 6.56
N VAL A 23 1.99 -0.59 6.44
CA VAL A 23 2.65 -0.22 5.19
C VAL A 23 3.65 -1.30 4.81
N ASP A 24 3.42 -1.93 3.67
CA ASP A 24 4.33 -2.93 3.11
C ASP A 24 5.57 -2.27 2.50
N ASN A 25 6.60 -3.08 2.26
CA ASN A 25 7.83 -2.61 1.64
C ASN A 25 7.59 -2.27 0.16
N GLY A 26 8.22 -1.21 -0.34
CA GLY A 26 8.09 -0.74 -1.72
C GLY A 26 7.38 0.61 -1.84
N THR A 27 6.61 0.82 -2.92
CA THR A 27 5.95 2.10 -3.23
C THR A 27 4.98 2.56 -2.14
N SER A 28 4.43 1.65 -1.34
CA SER A 28 3.60 1.99 -0.18
C SER A 28 4.32 2.86 0.85
N TYR A 29 5.66 2.78 0.93
CA TYR A 29 6.45 3.69 1.76
C TYR A 29 6.47 5.14 1.28
N ALA A 30 5.88 5.46 0.13
CA ALA A 30 5.56 6.84 -0.23
C ALA A 30 4.69 7.56 0.83
N LEU A 31 4.04 6.80 1.71
CA LEU A 31 3.30 7.33 2.86
C LEU A 31 4.19 7.73 4.04
N PHE A 32 5.49 7.38 4.02
CA PHE A 32 6.45 7.95 4.97
C PHE A 32 6.43 9.48 4.87
N GLY A 33 6.52 10.12 6.03
CA GLY A 33 6.45 11.57 6.16
C GLY A 33 5.04 12.17 6.04
N LEU A 34 3.97 11.36 6.08
CA LEU A 34 2.63 11.90 6.40
C LEU A 34 2.58 12.30 7.88
N GLN A 35 2.03 13.47 8.16
CA GLN A 35 1.68 13.84 9.52
C GLN A 35 0.43 13.05 9.91
N LEU A 36 0.57 12.15 10.86
CA LEU A 36 -0.55 11.34 11.33
C LEU A 36 -1.34 12.09 12.40
N PRO A 37 -2.68 11.99 12.38
CA PRO A 37 -3.49 12.45 13.50
C PRO A 37 -3.09 11.76 14.83
N PRO A 38 -3.39 12.37 15.99
CA PRO A 38 -3.06 11.81 17.30
C PRO A 38 -3.57 10.38 17.49
N GLY A 39 -2.78 9.57 18.20
CA GLY A 39 -3.15 8.19 18.54
C GLY A 39 -3.05 7.19 17.38
N CYS A 40 -2.65 7.61 16.18
CA CYS A 40 -2.39 6.66 15.10
C CYS A 40 -1.20 5.75 15.44
N THR A 41 -1.25 4.51 14.98
CA THR A 41 -0.14 3.55 15.08
C THR A 41 0.36 3.22 13.70
N PHE A 42 1.68 3.27 13.48
CA PHE A 42 2.31 2.91 12.22
C PHE A 42 3.04 1.58 12.37
N VAL A 43 2.76 0.61 11.49
CA VAL A 43 3.36 -0.72 11.50
C VAL A 43 3.99 -0.97 10.13
N GLY A 44 5.30 -1.20 10.10
CA GLY A 44 6.06 -1.52 8.89
C GLY A 44 7.32 -2.31 9.24
N SER A 45 7.86 -3.04 8.27
CA SER A 45 9.05 -3.88 8.44
C SER A 45 10.25 -3.29 7.71
N VAL A 46 10.66 -2.10 8.15
CA VAL A 46 11.72 -1.31 7.48
C VAL A 46 13.08 -2.00 7.54
N ASN A 47 13.43 -2.58 8.70
CA ASN A 47 14.75 -3.16 8.89
C ASN A 47 14.88 -4.55 8.26
N TRP A 48 13.84 -5.38 8.36
CA TRP A 48 13.88 -6.72 7.78
C TRP A 48 13.53 -6.71 6.29
N GLY A 49 12.75 -5.73 5.82
CA GLY A 49 12.52 -5.50 4.40
C GLY A 49 11.68 -6.56 3.70
N SER A 50 11.03 -7.48 4.42
CA SER A 50 10.24 -8.57 3.82
C SER A 50 8.97 -8.03 3.15
N ILE A 51 8.85 -8.20 1.84
CA ILE A 51 7.61 -7.98 1.10
C ILE A 51 6.54 -9.00 1.51
N GLY A 52 5.27 -8.57 1.55
CA GLY A 52 4.13 -9.40 1.97
C GLY A 52 3.93 -9.46 3.50
N TYR A 53 4.88 -8.97 4.28
CA TYR A 53 4.76 -8.90 5.74
C TYR A 53 3.47 -8.19 6.20
N ALA A 54 3.08 -7.12 5.51
CA ALA A 54 2.02 -6.24 6.00
C ALA A 54 0.63 -6.90 5.98
N VAL A 55 0.38 -7.89 5.11
CA VAL A 55 -0.90 -8.61 5.08
C VAL A 55 -1.05 -9.53 6.30
N ALA A 56 0.00 -10.25 6.67
CA ALA A 56 0.00 -11.07 7.88
C ALA A 56 -0.03 -10.21 9.15
N ALA A 57 0.72 -9.11 9.17
CA ALA A 57 0.67 -8.15 10.26
C ALA A 57 -0.73 -7.50 10.40
N LEU A 58 -1.45 -7.31 9.29
CA LEU A 58 -2.83 -6.80 9.32
C LEU A 58 -3.74 -7.75 10.09
N LEU A 59 -3.69 -9.06 9.80
CA LEU A 59 -4.46 -10.04 10.55
C LEU A 59 -4.09 -10.04 12.05
N GLY A 60 -2.80 -9.98 12.37
CA GLY A 60 -2.34 -9.96 13.76
C GLY A 60 -2.85 -8.73 14.52
N THR A 61 -2.73 -7.54 13.92
CA THR A 61 -3.19 -6.28 14.51
C THR A 61 -4.71 -6.22 14.65
N LEU A 62 -5.46 -6.66 13.63
CA LEU A 62 -6.92 -6.82 13.71
C LEU A 62 -7.35 -7.78 14.82
N THR A 63 -6.57 -8.82 15.07
CA THR A 63 -6.84 -9.77 16.16
C THR A 63 -6.56 -9.13 17.53
N ALA A 64 -5.54 -8.29 17.63
CA ALA A 64 -5.12 -7.65 18.87
C ALA A 64 -5.97 -6.44 19.26
N ALA A 65 -6.47 -5.68 18.29
CA ALA A 65 -7.22 -4.43 18.50
C ALA A 65 -8.43 -4.31 17.54
N PRO A 66 -9.37 -5.27 17.53
CA PRO A 66 -10.47 -5.32 16.56
C PRO A 66 -11.39 -4.09 16.57
N GLU A 67 -11.41 -3.33 17.67
CA GLU A 67 -12.17 -2.08 17.83
C GLU A 67 -11.56 -0.90 17.06
N ARG A 68 -10.28 -0.98 16.70
CA ARG A 68 -9.58 0.06 15.95
C ARG A 68 -9.77 -0.14 14.45
N ARG A 69 -9.78 0.97 13.73
CA ARG A 69 -9.81 0.96 12.27
C ARG A 69 -8.42 0.73 11.71
N HIS A 70 -8.30 -0.24 10.81
CA HIS A 70 -7.05 -0.67 10.22
C HIS A 70 -7.00 -0.32 8.73
N LEU A 71 -5.91 0.32 8.31
CA LEU A 71 -5.62 0.72 6.94
C LEU A 71 -4.35 0.00 6.47
N LEU A 72 -4.45 -0.83 5.44
CA LEU A 72 -3.31 -1.52 4.82
C LEU A 72 -2.96 -0.87 3.49
N PHE A 73 -1.68 -0.54 3.29
CA PHE A 73 -1.14 -0.06 2.03
C PHE A 73 -0.09 -1.04 1.53
N VAL A 74 -0.37 -1.71 0.41
CA VAL A 74 0.41 -2.85 -0.07
C VAL A 74 0.50 -2.82 -1.61
N GLY A 75 1.67 -3.12 -2.15
CA GLY A 75 1.84 -3.30 -3.60
C GLY A 75 1.28 -4.65 -4.06
N ASP A 76 0.87 -4.75 -5.31
CA ASP A 76 0.39 -5.98 -5.94
C ASP A 76 1.35 -7.18 -5.78
N GLY A 77 2.65 -6.99 -6.01
CA GLY A 77 3.66 -8.04 -5.82
C GLY A 77 3.78 -8.53 -4.37
N SER A 78 3.83 -7.62 -3.39
CA SER A 78 3.84 -7.98 -1.97
C SER A 78 2.57 -8.71 -1.56
N PHE A 79 1.42 -8.23 -2.05
CA PHE A 79 0.12 -8.77 -1.70
C PHE A 79 -0.01 -10.25 -2.08
N GLN A 80 0.50 -10.64 -3.25
CA GLN A 80 0.44 -12.02 -3.76
C GLN A 80 1.13 -13.05 -2.86
N LEU A 81 2.16 -12.66 -2.11
CA LEU A 81 2.90 -13.59 -1.26
C LEU A 81 2.07 -14.10 -0.07
N THR A 82 1.11 -13.29 0.38
CA THR A 82 0.41 -13.47 1.66
C THR A 82 -1.09 -13.18 1.58
N VAL A 83 -1.66 -13.07 0.38
CA VAL A 83 -3.08 -12.77 0.15
C VAL A 83 -4.02 -13.79 0.81
N GLN A 84 -3.56 -15.02 1.03
CA GLN A 84 -4.31 -16.09 1.70
C GLN A 84 -4.86 -15.68 3.07
N GLU A 85 -4.21 -14.73 3.76
CA GLU A 85 -4.70 -14.23 5.05
C GLU A 85 -6.02 -13.46 4.94
N LEU A 86 -6.38 -12.97 3.74
CA LEU A 86 -7.71 -12.40 3.50
C LEU A 86 -8.83 -13.39 3.81
N SER A 87 -8.61 -14.69 3.57
CA SER A 87 -9.60 -15.72 3.90
C SER A 87 -9.92 -15.70 5.40
N THR A 88 -8.89 -15.60 6.24
CA THR A 88 -9.05 -15.52 7.70
C THR A 88 -9.69 -14.20 8.14
N ILE A 89 -9.26 -13.07 7.54
CA ILE A 89 -9.83 -11.74 7.81
C ILE A 89 -11.34 -11.74 7.52
N LEU A 90 -11.75 -12.25 6.36
CA LEU A 90 -13.15 -12.37 5.98
C LEU A 90 -13.91 -13.34 6.90
N ARG A 91 -13.34 -14.50 7.22
CA ARG A 91 -13.95 -15.49 8.12
C ARG A 91 -14.20 -14.95 9.54
N ARG A 92 -13.38 -14.00 9.99
CA ARG A 92 -13.48 -13.35 11.31
C ARG A 92 -14.33 -12.08 11.31
N ASP A 93 -14.98 -11.74 10.19
CA ASP A 93 -15.72 -10.49 9.99
C ASP A 93 -14.90 -9.23 10.36
N HIS A 94 -13.59 -9.27 10.08
CA HIS A 94 -12.75 -8.09 10.21
C HIS A 94 -12.98 -7.14 9.03
N LYS A 95 -12.88 -5.83 9.30
CA LYS A 95 -13.33 -4.78 8.38
C LYS A 95 -12.22 -3.78 8.02
N PRO A 96 -11.01 -4.23 7.67
CA PRO A 96 -9.95 -3.31 7.28
C PRO A 96 -10.28 -2.59 5.97
N VAL A 97 -9.58 -1.48 5.73
CA VAL A 97 -9.50 -0.85 4.41
C VAL A 97 -8.15 -1.21 3.81
N ILE A 98 -8.14 -1.84 2.64
CA ILE A 98 -6.95 -2.29 1.95
C ILE A 98 -6.78 -1.47 0.69
N PHE A 99 -5.67 -0.73 0.60
CA PHE A 99 -5.21 -0.03 -0.58
C PHE A 99 -4.16 -0.88 -1.29
N LEU A 100 -4.59 -1.54 -2.36
CA LEU A 100 -3.71 -2.26 -3.27
C LEU A 100 -3.15 -1.27 -4.29
N ILE A 101 -1.84 -1.07 -4.31
CA ILE A 101 -1.16 -0.28 -5.33
C ILE A 101 -0.81 -1.23 -6.48
N ASN A 102 -1.57 -1.17 -7.57
CA ASN A 102 -1.39 -2.06 -8.71
C ASN A 102 -0.65 -1.32 -9.84
N ASN A 103 0.52 -1.84 -10.22
CA ASN A 103 1.35 -1.32 -11.32
C ASN A 103 1.75 -2.41 -12.34
N GLY A 104 1.09 -3.57 -12.30
CA GLY A 104 1.42 -4.74 -13.11
C GLY A 104 0.41 -5.89 -13.16
N GLY A 105 -0.69 -5.86 -12.37
CA GLY A 105 -1.95 -6.56 -12.63
C GLY A 105 -2.42 -7.56 -11.56
N TYR A 106 -3.45 -7.21 -10.77
CA TYR A 106 -4.43 -8.19 -10.22
C TYR A 106 -5.68 -7.48 -9.66
N THR A 107 -6.87 -7.92 -10.07
CA THR A 107 -8.16 -7.44 -9.54
C THR A 107 -8.83 -8.50 -8.67
N MET A 108 -9.28 -8.12 -7.48
CA MET A 108 -10.06 -9.00 -6.59
C MET A 108 -11.42 -9.31 -7.23
N ARG A 109 -11.87 -10.56 -7.15
CA ARG A 109 -13.15 -10.97 -7.76
C ARG A 109 -14.36 -10.35 -7.04
N PRO A 110 -15.45 -10.00 -7.75
CA PRO A 110 -16.63 -9.34 -7.17
C PRO A 110 -17.50 -10.22 -6.25
N ASP A 111 -17.24 -11.54 -6.18
CA ASP A 111 -18.08 -12.53 -5.51
C ASP A 111 -17.81 -12.66 -4.00
N THR A 112 -17.34 -11.59 -3.36
CA THR A 112 -17.02 -11.58 -1.92
C THR A 112 -17.89 -10.59 -1.15
N THR A 113 -17.94 -10.74 0.18
CA THR A 113 -18.62 -9.80 1.08
C THR A 113 -17.91 -8.44 1.18
N ALA A 114 -16.70 -8.32 0.62
CA ALA A 114 -15.95 -7.08 0.58
C ALA A 114 -16.53 -6.10 -0.43
N ARG A 115 -16.37 -4.80 -0.15
CA ARG A 115 -16.64 -3.75 -1.15
C ARG A 115 -15.35 -3.48 -1.92
N SER A 116 -15.33 -3.80 -3.21
CA SER A 116 -14.18 -3.60 -4.09
C SER A 116 -14.35 -2.36 -4.96
N PHE A 117 -13.27 -1.59 -5.14
CA PHE A 117 -13.20 -0.41 -6.01
C PHE A 117 -11.93 -0.47 -6.85
N VAL A 118 -12.03 -0.03 -8.10
CA VAL A 118 -10.87 0.25 -8.95
C VAL A 118 -10.76 1.77 -9.10
N ALA A 119 -9.59 2.31 -8.79
CA ALA A 119 -9.31 3.74 -8.80
C ALA A 119 -8.15 4.07 -9.74
N GLU A 120 -8.50 4.52 -10.95
CA GLU A 120 -7.54 4.97 -11.97
C GLU A 120 -7.16 6.44 -11.77
N THR A 121 -8.06 7.24 -11.21
CA THR A 121 -7.86 8.67 -10.98
C THR A 121 -7.94 9.04 -9.50
N PRO A 122 -7.42 10.22 -9.08
CA PRO A 122 -7.65 10.73 -7.73
C PRO A 122 -9.14 10.90 -7.39
N ALA A 123 -10.00 11.17 -8.37
CA ALA A 123 -11.44 11.30 -8.17
C ALA A 123 -12.09 9.94 -7.85
N ASP A 124 -11.70 8.89 -8.55
CA ASP A 124 -12.17 7.52 -8.27
C ASP A 124 -11.76 7.09 -6.86
N LEU A 125 -10.52 7.42 -6.47
CA LEU A 125 -10.05 7.16 -5.11
C LEU A 125 -10.88 7.94 -4.09
N HIS A 126 -11.16 9.22 -4.33
CA HIS A 126 -12.02 10.01 -3.43
C HIS A 126 -13.42 9.39 -3.28
N ASN A 127 -14.02 8.94 -4.38
CA ASN A 127 -15.32 8.28 -4.38
C ASN A 127 -15.29 6.94 -3.61
N ALA A 128 -14.24 6.13 -3.80
CA ALA A 128 -14.05 4.89 -3.05
C ALA A 128 -13.93 5.16 -1.53
N LEU A 129 -13.21 6.23 -1.16
CA LEU A 129 -13.01 6.64 0.22
C LEU A 129 -14.27 7.22 0.89
N ALA A 130 -15.26 7.67 0.11
CA ALA A 130 -16.55 8.13 0.65
C ALA A 130 -17.44 6.98 1.13
N ALA A 131 -17.12 5.73 0.77
CA ALA A 131 -17.94 4.58 1.11
C ALA A 131 -17.89 4.27 2.61
N PRO A 132 -19.03 3.86 3.23
CA PRO A 132 -19.05 3.50 4.65
C PRO A 132 -18.16 2.27 4.91
N ASN A 133 -17.30 2.31 5.93
CA ASN A 133 -16.45 1.18 6.33
C ASN A 133 -17.21 0.24 7.29
N ASP A 134 -18.37 -0.26 6.83
CA ASP A 134 -19.25 -1.22 7.52
C ASP A 134 -18.87 -2.69 7.25
N ARG A 135 -17.96 -2.89 6.29
CA ARG A 135 -17.37 -4.15 5.85
C ARG A 135 -15.94 -3.90 5.36
N LEU A 136 -15.21 -4.96 5.00
CA LEU A 136 -13.91 -4.85 4.33
C LEU A 136 -14.04 -4.00 3.06
N ILE A 137 -13.18 -3.00 2.93
CA ILE A 137 -13.06 -2.20 1.70
C ILE A 137 -11.74 -2.57 1.03
N PHE A 138 -11.80 -2.91 -0.24
CA PHE A 138 -10.65 -3.16 -1.09
C PHE A 138 -10.60 -2.09 -2.18
N VAL A 139 -9.52 -1.32 -2.22
CA VAL A 139 -9.30 -0.27 -3.22
C VAL A 139 -8.07 -0.62 -4.02
N GLU A 140 -8.26 -0.96 -5.27
CA GLU A 140 -7.21 -1.16 -6.25
C GLU A 140 -6.87 0.17 -6.92
N SER A 141 -5.75 0.79 -6.55
CA SER A 141 -5.27 2.00 -7.18
C SER A 141 -4.35 1.66 -8.33
N ILE A 142 -4.81 1.88 -9.57
CA ILE A 142 -4.04 1.63 -10.77
C ILE A 142 -2.97 2.72 -10.92
N MET A 143 -1.72 2.32 -11.12
CA MET A 143 -0.57 3.19 -11.32
C MET A 143 0.20 2.77 -12.57
N ASP A 144 0.76 3.74 -13.28
CA ASP A 144 1.74 3.44 -14.32
C ASP A 144 2.99 2.81 -13.66
N ARG A 145 3.56 1.79 -14.30
CA ARG A 145 4.72 1.02 -13.80
C ARG A 145 5.90 1.90 -13.34
N PHE A 146 6.08 3.07 -13.96
CA PHE A 146 7.19 3.99 -13.68
C PHE A 146 6.77 5.26 -12.91
N ASP A 147 5.53 5.35 -12.40
CA ASP A 147 5.03 6.53 -11.66
C ASP A 147 5.26 6.41 -10.14
N SER A 148 6.41 5.85 -9.74
CA SER A 148 6.80 5.81 -8.33
C SER A 148 7.26 7.21 -7.86
N PRO A 149 7.00 7.58 -6.60
CA PRO A 149 7.39 8.90 -6.08
C PRO A 149 8.91 9.11 -6.11
N ALA A 150 9.33 10.34 -6.39
CA ALA A 150 10.75 10.67 -6.62
C ALA A 150 11.66 10.27 -5.46
N ALA A 151 11.19 10.35 -4.21
CA ALA A 151 11.95 9.95 -3.03
C ALA A 151 12.20 8.43 -2.97
N VAL A 152 11.23 7.63 -3.41
CA VAL A 152 11.39 6.17 -3.51
C VAL A 152 12.39 5.86 -4.63
N THR A 153 12.20 6.48 -5.81
CA THR A 153 13.10 6.27 -6.96
C THR A 153 14.55 6.66 -6.64
N SER A 154 14.78 7.81 -6.00
CA SER A 154 16.13 8.27 -5.66
C SER A 154 16.80 7.38 -4.61
N SER A 155 16.05 6.96 -3.59
CA SER A 155 16.53 6.03 -2.56
C SER A 155 16.90 4.68 -3.16
N SER A 156 16.06 4.12 -4.03
CA SER A 156 16.30 2.82 -4.68
C SER A 156 17.49 2.88 -5.64
N ASN A 157 17.63 3.95 -6.43
CA ASN A 157 18.79 4.12 -7.31
C ASN A 157 20.10 4.21 -6.52
N ARG A 158 20.09 4.94 -5.40
CA ARG A 158 21.26 5.05 -4.52
C ARG A 158 21.62 3.71 -3.86
N GLY A 159 20.61 2.95 -3.44
CA GLY A 159 20.81 1.59 -2.94
C GLY A 159 21.45 0.68 -3.98
N ALA A 160 20.92 0.68 -5.22
CA ALA A 160 21.48 -0.13 -6.30
C ALA A 160 22.93 0.24 -6.65
N GLU A 161 23.27 1.53 -6.60
CA GLU A 161 24.65 1.97 -6.82
C GLU A 161 25.57 1.52 -5.68
N LEU A 162 25.11 1.54 -4.42
CA LEU A 162 25.88 1.03 -3.29
C LEU A 162 26.10 -0.48 -3.36
N ASP A 163 25.08 -1.24 -3.74
CA ASP A 163 25.11 -2.71 -3.71
C ASP A 163 25.89 -3.29 -4.90
N TYR A 164 25.70 -2.70 -6.09
CA TYR A 164 26.17 -3.30 -7.35
C TYR A 164 27.18 -2.43 -8.11
N GLY A 165 27.25 -1.14 -7.79
CA GLY A 165 28.15 -0.19 -8.46
C GLY A 165 28.00 -0.16 -9.99
N PRO A 166 29.09 0.08 -10.73
CA PRO A 166 29.06 0.35 -12.18
C PRO A 166 28.72 -0.87 -13.05
N ARG A 167 28.63 -2.08 -12.49
CA ARG A 167 28.27 -3.30 -13.22
C ARG A 167 26.88 -3.81 -12.85
N GLY A 168 26.11 -3.02 -12.10
CA GLY A 168 24.83 -3.45 -11.61
C GLY A 168 23.74 -3.56 -12.69
N PRO A 169 22.66 -4.29 -12.39
CA PRO A 169 21.56 -4.51 -13.31
C PRO A 169 20.82 -3.21 -13.69
N GLN A 170 20.94 -2.14 -12.89
CA GLN A 170 20.36 -0.81 -13.16
C GLN A 170 20.93 -0.11 -14.41
N HIS A 171 22.04 -0.61 -14.96
CA HIS A 171 22.65 -0.08 -16.18
C HIS A 171 22.10 -0.73 -17.47
N GLN A 172 21.23 -1.74 -17.35
CA GLN A 172 20.62 -2.42 -18.50
C GLN A 172 19.51 -1.59 -19.15
N GLU A 173 19.35 -1.75 -20.46
CA GLU A 173 18.28 -1.08 -21.21
C GLU A 173 16.89 -1.58 -20.74
N GLY A 174 15.98 -0.65 -20.46
CA GLY A 174 14.64 -0.97 -19.95
C GLY A 174 14.56 -1.22 -18.44
N ALA A 175 15.65 -1.08 -17.69
CA ALA A 175 15.63 -1.19 -16.23
C ALA A 175 14.74 -0.11 -15.58
N GLN A 176 14.01 -0.51 -14.53
CA GLN A 176 13.19 0.42 -13.73
C GLN A 176 14.06 1.38 -12.92
N LEU A 177 15.16 0.87 -12.37
CA LEU A 177 16.19 1.67 -11.71
C LEU A 177 17.15 2.23 -12.74
N ARG A 178 17.71 3.41 -12.46
CA ARG A 178 18.66 4.09 -13.34
C ARG A 178 19.88 4.55 -12.55
N PRO A 179 21.06 4.69 -13.20
CA PRO A 179 22.21 5.30 -12.56
C PRO A 179 21.86 6.71 -12.08
N ALA A 180 22.40 7.10 -10.93
CA ALA A 180 22.18 8.41 -10.32
C ALA A 180 22.85 9.54 -11.12
#